data_AF-A0A957QL63-F1
#
_entry.id   AF-A0A957QL63-F1
#
_cell.length_a   1.000
_cell.length_b   1.000
_cell.length_c   1.000
_cell.angle_alpha   90.00
_cell.angle_beta   90.00
_cell.angle_gamma   90.00
#
_symmetry.space_group_name_H-M   'P 1'
#
loop_
_entity.id
_entity.type
_entity.pdbx_description
1 polymer ?
#
loop_
_entity_poly.entity_id
_entity_poly.type
_entity_poly.pdbx_seq_one_letter_code
_entity_poly.pdbx_strand_id
1 'polypeptide(L)'
;VVPAGRFLPLNWLRTPVNSLPDFANQLQPALQADRQPHLAGPMFRSGLNESTWLAAYSPRQRRRFYQSVFGLSRQNLLAIENLHRFLGQTCNFGDENPRLIEYVDDEAYYDQPHLNRAFRKMTGFTPLAYFEASTILQDNLMAASYNATG
;
A
#
# COMPACT_ATOMS: atom_id res chain seq x y z
N VAL A 1 -26.69 0.03 14.02
CA VAL A 1 -26.59 1.50 13.97
C VAL A 1 -25.73 1.94 15.14
N VAL A 2 -24.51 2.44 14.91
CA VAL A 2 -23.64 2.98 15.98
C VAL A 2 -23.80 4.51 15.96
N PRO A 3 -24.10 5.17 17.09
CA PRO A 3 -24.47 6.59 17.07
C PRO A 3 -23.24 7.47 16.85
N ALA A 4 -23.44 8.57 16.13
CA ALA A 4 -22.47 9.64 15.96
C ALA A 4 -22.21 10.32 17.31
N GLY A 5 -20.93 10.49 17.67
CA GLY A 5 -20.51 11.12 18.92
C GLY A 5 -20.01 10.13 19.98
N ARG A 6 -18.90 9.43 19.69
CA ARG A 6 -18.13 8.78 20.76
C ARG A 6 -17.33 9.86 21.48
N PHE A 7 -17.67 10.13 22.73
CA PHE A 7 -16.81 10.88 23.64
C PHE A 7 -15.58 10.03 23.95
N LEU A 8 -14.39 10.66 24.02
CA LEU A 8 -13.19 10.00 24.52
C LEU A 8 -13.50 9.40 25.90
N PRO A 9 -13.26 8.10 26.13
CA PRO A 9 -13.41 7.55 27.47
C PRO A 9 -12.55 8.37 28.43
N LEU A 10 -13.10 8.84 29.55
CA LEU A 10 -12.41 9.74 30.49
C LEU A 10 -11.28 9.07 31.30
N ASN A 11 -10.86 7.87 30.92
CA ASN A 11 -9.80 7.11 31.58
C ASN A 11 -8.39 7.74 31.43
N TRP A 12 -8.23 8.72 30.53
CA TRP A 12 -7.01 9.50 30.38
C TRP A 12 -6.91 10.69 31.35
N LEU A 13 -8.03 11.11 31.96
CA LEU A 13 -8.07 12.26 32.85
C LEU A 13 -7.61 11.85 34.25
N ARG A 14 -6.50 12.41 34.71
CA ARG A 14 -6.01 12.20 36.08
C ARG A 14 -6.69 13.20 37.01
N THR A 15 -7.40 12.71 38.02
CA THR A 15 -7.95 13.52 39.09
C THR A 15 -6.92 13.69 40.23
N PRO A 16 -6.77 14.90 40.81
CA PRO A 16 -7.48 16.16 40.49
C PRO A 16 -6.84 16.96 39.34
N VAL A 17 -7.68 17.65 38.56
CA VAL A 17 -7.26 18.63 37.56
C VAL A 17 -7.14 19.98 38.26
N ASN A 18 -5.92 20.47 38.43
CA ASN A 18 -5.66 21.61 39.30
C ASN A 18 -5.66 22.96 38.55
N SER A 19 -5.61 22.95 37.21
CA SER A 19 -5.63 24.16 36.37
C SER A 19 -5.97 23.87 34.90
N LEU A 20 -6.29 24.91 34.13
CA LEU A 20 -6.50 24.79 32.68
C LEU A 20 -5.25 24.31 31.90
N PRO A 21 -4.02 24.78 32.22
CA PRO A 21 -2.80 24.23 31.62
C PRO A 21 -2.58 22.74 31.94
N ASP A 22 -2.89 22.33 33.18
CA ASP A 22 -2.81 20.93 33.60
C ASP A 22 -3.79 20.06 32.80
N PHE A 23 -5.03 20.52 32.62
CA PHE A 23 -5.99 19.87 31.73
C PHE A 23 -5.50 19.75 30.28
N ALA A 24 -4.94 20.83 29.72
CA ALA A 24 -4.43 20.83 28.35
C ALA A 24 -3.26 19.83 28.18
N ASN A 25 -2.35 19.76 29.15
CA ASN A 25 -1.24 18.81 29.18
C ASN A 25 -1.72 17.36 29.28
N GLN A 26 -2.82 17.10 30.00
CA GLN A 26 -3.42 15.77 30.11
C GLN A 26 -4.21 15.37 28.85
N LEU A 27 -4.83 16.34 28.16
CA LEU A 27 -5.63 16.12 26.96
C LEU A 27 -4.77 15.79 25.72
N GLN A 28 -3.60 16.43 25.59
CA GLN A 28 -2.78 16.32 24.38
C GLN A 28 -2.30 14.88 24.08
N PRO A 29 -1.83 14.09 25.06
CA PRO A 29 -1.51 12.67 24.86
C PRO A 29 -2.74 11.83 24.52
N ALA A 30 -3.90 12.12 25.13
CA ALA A 30 -5.14 11.39 24.90
C ALA A 30 -5.66 11.59 23.45
N LEU A 31 -5.62 12.82 22.97
CA LEU A 31 -5.94 13.16 21.58
C LEU A 31 -4.95 12.54 20.59
N GLN A 32 -3.67 12.46 20.94
CA GLN A 32 -2.67 11.79 20.10
C GLN A 32 -2.89 10.28 20.04
N ALA A 33 -3.28 9.65 21.15
CA ALA A 33 -3.60 8.23 21.20
C ALA A 33 -4.87 7.90 20.38
N ASP A 34 -5.90 8.75 20.44
CA ASP A 34 -7.16 8.58 19.69
C ASP A 34 -7.04 8.95 18.19
N ARG A 35 -6.02 9.73 17.82
CA ARG A 35 -5.71 10.07 16.41
C ARG A 35 -5.21 8.89 15.59
N GLN A 36 -4.96 7.72 16.19
CA GLN A 36 -4.74 6.50 15.43
C GLN A 36 -5.96 6.25 14.54
N PRO A 37 -5.82 6.09 13.22
CA PRO A 37 -6.94 5.76 12.36
C PRO A 37 -7.50 4.40 12.80
N HIS A 38 -8.54 4.43 13.62
CA HIS A 38 -9.26 3.25 14.04
C HIS A 38 -10.02 2.70 12.83
N LEU A 39 -9.34 1.88 12.05
CA LEU A 39 -9.99 1.06 11.05
C LEU A 39 -10.91 0.06 11.77
N ALA A 40 -12.09 -0.18 11.22
CA ALA A 40 -13.02 -1.17 11.77
C ALA A 40 -12.46 -2.61 11.75
N GLY A 41 -11.40 -2.83 10.96
CA GLY A 41 -10.64 -4.07 10.87
C GLY A 41 -9.46 -3.91 9.91
N PRO A 42 -8.66 -4.96 9.67
CA PRO A 42 -7.58 -4.90 8.70
C PRO A 42 -8.12 -4.56 7.30
N MET A 43 -7.39 -3.73 6.56
CA MET A 43 -7.75 -3.32 5.19
C MET A 43 -7.80 -4.50 4.21
N PHE A 44 -6.86 -5.44 4.38
CA PHE A 44 -6.73 -6.62 3.54
C PHE A 44 -6.88 -7.90 4.35
N ARG A 45 -7.38 -8.93 3.69
CA ARG A 45 -7.38 -10.33 4.17
C ARG A 45 -6.10 -11.02 3.71
N SER A 46 -5.92 -12.27 4.13
CA SER A 46 -4.90 -13.16 3.57
C SER A 46 -4.97 -13.15 2.03
N GLY A 47 -3.82 -13.00 1.37
CA GLY A 47 -3.74 -12.89 -0.09
C GLY A 47 -4.13 -11.52 -0.66
N LEU A 48 -3.99 -10.44 0.12
CA LEU A 48 -4.16 -9.03 -0.31
C LEU A 48 -5.57 -8.64 -0.83
N ASN A 49 -6.57 -9.50 -0.65
CA ASN A 49 -7.95 -9.17 -1.00
C ASN A 49 -8.55 -8.11 -0.07
N GLU A 50 -9.28 -7.14 -0.60
CA GLU A 50 -9.97 -6.13 0.21
C GLU A 50 -10.91 -6.78 1.22
N SER A 51 -10.85 -6.32 2.47
CA SER A 51 -11.77 -6.75 3.50
C SER A 51 -13.20 -6.33 3.17
N THR A 52 -14.17 -7.22 3.41
CA THR A 52 -15.60 -6.98 3.12
C THR A 52 -16.17 -5.75 3.82
N TRP A 53 -15.61 -5.32 4.97
CA TRP A 53 -16.07 -4.12 5.65
C TRP A 53 -15.84 -2.85 4.81
N LEU A 54 -14.82 -2.83 3.94
CA LEU A 54 -14.58 -1.70 3.02
C LEU A 54 -15.67 -1.56 1.97
N ALA A 55 -16.32 -2.66 1.57
CA ALA A 55 -17.39 -2.66 0.58
C ALA A 55 -18.62 -1.85 1.04
N ALA A 56 -18.80 -1.69 2.36
CA ALA A 56 -19.87 -0.87 2.93
C ALA A 56 -19.64 0.65 2.76
N TYR A 57 -18.47 1.08 2.26
CA TYR A 57 -18.10 2.48 2.13
C TYR A 57 -18.14 2.97 0.69
N SER A 58 -18.48 4.26 0.53
CA SER A 58 -18.47 4.92 -0.78
C SER A 58 -17.05 4.92 -1.39
N PRO A 59 -16.92 5.03 -2.73
CA PRO A 59 -15.61 5.11 -3.40
C PRO A 59 -14.71 6.23 -2.85
N ARG A 60 -15.29 7.37 -2.47
CA ARG A 60 -14.56 8.50 -1.89
C ARG A 60 -14.01 8.17 -0.50
N GLN A 61 -14.78 7.49 0.33
CA GLN A 61 -14.33 7.05 1.66
C GLN A 61 -13.24 6.00 1.55
N ARG A 62 -13.42 4.99 0.68
CA ARG A 62 -12.39 3.99 0.39
C ARG A 62 -11.08 4.65 -0.04
N ARG A 63 -11.14 5.60 -0.98
CA ARG A 63 -9.95 6.37 -1.39
C ARG A 63 -9.24 7.06 -0.22
N ARG A 64 -9.99 7.69 0.68
CA ARG A 64 -9.43 8.33 1.88
C ARG A 64 -8.76 7.32 2.80
N PHE A 65 -9.38 6.15 3.01
CA PHE A 65 -8.76 5.09 3.80
C PHE A 65 -7.43 4.65 3.18
N TYR A 66 -7.41 4.40 1.87
CA TYR A 66 -6.18 4.01 1.16
C TYR A 66 -5.06 5.04 1.32
N GLN A 67 -5.39 6.32 1.16
CA GLN A 67 -4.44 7.41 1.36
C GLN A 67 -3.99 7.53 2.82
N SER A 68 -4.90 7.34 3.79
CA SER A 68 -4.56 7.46 5.21
C SER A 68 -3.68 6.32 5.73
N VAL A 69 -3.86 5.11 5.18
CA VAL A 69 -3.17 3.90 5.65
C VAL A 69 -1.85 3.69 4.91
N PHE A 70 -1.85 3.87 3.59
CA PHE A 70 -0.71 3.55 2.73
C PHE A 70 -0.05 4.78 2.09
N GLY A 71 -0.62 5.98 2.26
CA GLY A 71 -0.17 7.17 1.51
C GLY A 71 -0.49 7.12 0.01
N LEU A 72 -1.12 6.04 -0.47
CA LEU A 72 -1.30 5.74 -1.89
C LEU A 72 -2.78 5.51 -2.23
N SER A 73 -3.11 5.61 -3.50
CA SER A 73 -4.42 5.18 -3.99
C SER A 73 -4.46 3.65 -4.15
N ARG A 74 -5.66 3.07 -4.11
CA ARG A 74 -5.87 1.65 -4.47
C ARG A 74 -5.25 1.29 -5.83
N GLN A 75 -5.44 2.16 -6.81
CA GLN A 75 -4.92 1.93 -8.16
C GLN A 75 -3.39 1.90 -8.19
N ASN A 76 -2.72 2.74 -7.39
CA ASN A 76 -1.26 2.74 -7.29
C ASN A 76 -0.76 1.48 -6.58
N LEU A 77 -1.45 1.00 -5.55
CA LEU A 77 -1.10 -0.26 -4.89
C LEU A 77 -1.23 -1.45 -5.84
N LEU A 78 -2.32 -1.52 -6.61
CA LEU A 78 -2.48 -2.55 -7.65
C LEU A 78 -1.39 -2.47 -8.72
N ALA A 79 -0.98 -1.26 -9.12
CA ALA A 79 0.12 -1.09 -10.06
C ALA A 79 1.45 -1.59 -9.50
N ILE A 80 1.70 -1.40 -8.20
CA ILE A 80 2.87 -1.95 -7.50
C ILE A 80 2.80 -3.48 -7.45
N GLU A 81 1.66 -4.05 -7.08
CA GLU A 81 1.45 -5.50 -7.04
C GLU A 81 1.68 -6.14 -8.41
N ASN A 82 1.06 -5.60 -9.46
CA ASN A 82 1.22 -6.07 -10.83
C ASN A 82 2.67 -5.97 -11.31
N LEU A 83 3.41 -4.95 -10.90
CA LEU A 83 4.84 -4.82 -11.18
C LEU A 83 5.63 -5.92 -10.49
N HIS A 84 5.39 -6.18 -9.20
CA HIS A 84 6.07 -7.26 -8.48
C HIS A 84 5.73 -8.63 -9.04
N ARG A 85 4.49 -8.85 -9.47
CA ARG A 85 4.08 -10.11 -10.12
C ARG A 85 4.84 -10.32 -11.43
N PHE A 86 4.94 -9.29 -12.26
CA PHE A 86 5.76 -9.33 -13.47
C PHE A 86 7.24 -9.59 -13.20
N LEU A 87 7.82 -8.98 -12.16
CA LEU A 87 9.23 -9.21 -11.78
C LEU A 87 9.45 -10.60 -11.17
N GLY A 88 8.44 -11.15 -10.50
CA GLY A 88 8.46 -12.48 -9.88
C GLY A 88 8.23 -13.62 -10.88
N GLN A 89 7.59 -13.34 -12.02
CA GLN A 89 7.63 -14.23 -13.18
C GLN A 89 9.09 -14.28 -13.61
N THR A 90 9.76 -15.39 -13.31
CA THR A 90 11.17 -15.66 -13.62
C THR A 90 11.45 -15.20 -15.04
N CYS A 91 12.00 -14.00 -15.16
CA CYS A 91 12.60 -13.55 -16.40
C CYS A 91 13.84 -14.42 -16.54
N ASN A 92 13.70 -15.54 -17.25
CA ASN A 92 14.82 -16.40 -17.57
C ASN A 92 15.63 -15.64 -18.63
N PHE A 93 16.50 -14.76 -18.17
CA PHE A 93 17.52 -14.09 -18.99
C PHE A 93 18.55 -15.14 -19.39
N GLY A 94 18.15 -16.14 -20.19
CA GLY A 94 19.12 -16.99 -20.87
C GLY A 94 20.02 -16.11 -21.72
N ASP A 95 21.30 -16.48 -21.81
CA ASP A 95 22.44 -15.66 -22.25
C ASP A 95 22.32 -14.97 -23.63
N GLU A 96 21.26 -15.19 -24.41
CA GLU A 96 21.20 -14.74 -25.82
C GLU A 96 20.05 -13.82 -26.22
N ASN A 97 18.99 -13.62 -25.42
CA ASN A 97 18.01 -12.53 -25.62
C ASN A 97 16.84 -12.68 -24.65
N PRO A 98 16.62 -11.76 -23.70
CA PRO A 98 15.39 -11.79 -22.91
C PRO A 98 14.17 -11.46 -23.76
N ARG A 99 13.39 -12.50 -24.07
CA ARG A 99 12.09 -12.33 -24.71
C ARG A 99 11.05 -11.92 -23.68
N LEU A 100 11.10 -10.66 -23.26
CA LEU A 100 10.10 -10.02 -22.38
C LEU A 100 8.68 -10.05 -22.97
N ILE A 101 8.54 -10.38 -24.26
CA ILE A 101 7.28 -10.49 -25.00
C ILE A 101 6.49 -11.75 -24.61
N GLU A 102 7.18 -12.82 -24.22
CA GLU A 102 6.52 -14.10 -23.89
C GLU A 102 5.96 -14.15 -22.46
N TYR A 103 6.19 -13.09 -21.67
CA TYR A 103 5.86 -13.00 -20.24
C TYR A 103 4.90 -11.85 -19.89
N VAL A 104 4.03 -11.44 -20.83
CA VAL A 104 2.94 -10.53 -20.46
C VAL A 104 1.97 -11.30 -19.58
N ASP A 105 1.88 -10.90 -18.32
CA ASP A 105 0.82 -11.38 -17.44
C ASP A 105 -0.53 -10.83 -17.92
N ASP A 106 -1.27 -11.65 -18.65
CA ASP A 106 -2.57 -11.29 -19.22
C ASP A 106 -3.61 -10.88 -18.15
N GLU A 107 -3.42 -11.28 -16.89
CA GLU A 107 -4.28 -10.85 -15.77
C GLU A 107 -3.93 -9.44 -15.28
N ALA A 108 -2.69 -8.99 -15.47
CA ALA A 108 -2.18 -7.71 -14.99
C ALA A 108 -2.03 -6.65 -16.10
N TYR A 109 -1.75 -7.07 -17.34
CA TYR A 109 -1.48 -6.20 -18.48
C TYR A 109 -2.19 -6.70 -19.74
N TYR A 110 -2.96 -5.81 -20.37
CA TYR A 110 -3.68 -6.09 -21.62
C TYR A 110 -2.75 -6.41 -22.81
N ASP A 111 -1.62 -5.72 -22.92
CA ASP A 111 -0.66 -5.89 -24.01
C ASP A 111 0.74 -5.36 -23.62
N GLN A 112 1.75 -5.61 -24.48
CA GLN A 112 3.12 -5.14 -24.28
C GLN A 112 3.21 -3.60 -24.17
N PRO A 113 2.50 -2.79 -24.99
CA PRO A 113 2.46 -1.35 -24.80
C PRO A 113 1.94 -0.90 -23.43
N HIS A 114 0.91 -1.56 -22.89
CA HIS A 114 0.36 -1.28 -21.58
C HIS A 114 1.37 -1.60 -20.48
N LEU A 115 2.02 -2.77 -20.54
CA LEU A 115 3.14 -3.13 -19.66
C LEU A 115 4.25 -2.08 -19.72
N ASN A 116 4.72 -1.72 -20.92
CA ASN A 116 5.80 -0.75 -21.09
C ASN A 116 5.45 0.63 -20.49
N ARG A 117 4.21 1.10 -20.67
CA ARG A 117 3.74 2.37 -20.10
C ARG A 117 3.63 2.31 -18.58
N ALA A 118 3.05 1.23 -18.05
CA ALA A 118 2.88 1.04 -16.62
C ALA A 118 4.24 0.89 -15.91
N PHE A 119 5.12 0.06 -16.45
CA PHE A 119 6.47 -0.17 -15.94
C PHE A 119 7.27 1.14 -15.93
N ARG A 120 7.29 1.88 -17.05
CA ARG A 120 7.99 3.17 -17.12
C ARG A 120 7.43 4.22 -16.18
N LYS A 121 6.12 4.24 -15.97
CA LYS A 121 5.49 5.13 -14.99
C LYS A 121 5.96 4.85 -13.56
N MET A 122 6.24 3.58 -13.25
CA MET A 122 6.62 3.14 -11.90
C MET A 122 8.13 3.20 -11.67
N THR A 123 8.95 2.81 -12.65
CA THR A 123 10.41 2.67 -12.49
C THR A 123 11.22 3.76 -13.20
N GLY A 124 10.60 4.52 -14.11
CA GLY A 124 11.29 5.47 -14.99
C GLY A 124 11.90 4.85 -16.25
N PHE A 125 11.94 3.51 -16.34
CA PHE A 125 12.60 2.77 -17.43
C PHE A 125 11.60 1.90 -18.22
N THR A 126 11.94 1.53 -19.45
CA THR A 126 11.23 0.40 -20.08
C THR A 126 11.68 -0.92 -19.42
N PRO A 127 10.89 -2.00 -19.48
CA PRO A 127 11.31 -3.30 -18.98
C PRO A 127 12.69 -3.71 -19.53
N LEU A 128 12.90 -3.59 -20.84
CA LEU A 128 14.19 -3.90 -21.48
C LEU A 128 15.33 -3.06 -20.89
N ALA A 129 15.18 -1.73 -20.84
CA ALA A 129 16.21 -0.85 -20.29
C ALA A 129 16.47 -1.10 -18.79
N TYR A 130 15.44 -1.48 -18.04
CA TYR A 130 15.56 -1.84 -16.62
C TYR A 130 16.39 -3.10 -16.42
N PHE A 131 16.24 -4.10 -17.29
CA PHE A 131 16.97 -5.36 -17.20
C PHE A 131 18.38 -5.31 -17.82
N GLU A 132 18.59 -4.49 -18.85
CA GLU A 132 19.92 -4.22 -19.41
C GLU A 132 20.78 -3.32 -18.52
N ALA A 133 20.15 -2.44 -17.73
CA ALA A 133 20.84 -1.61 -16.75
C ALA A 133 21.23 -2.45 -15.53
N SER A 134 22.35 -3.19 -15.62
CA SER A 134 22.99 -3.89 -14.50
C SER A 134 23.27 -2.92 -13.35
N THR A 135 22.30 -2.73 -12.46
CA THR A 135 22.38 -1.71 -11.42
C THR A 135 21.72 -2.22 -10.16
N ILE A 136 22.24 -1.75 -9.03
CA ILE A 136 21.79 -1.96 -7.64
C ILE A 136 20.25 -1.85 -7.47
N LEU A 137 19.55 -1.19 -8.39
CA LEU A 137 18.09 -1.14 -8.46
C LEU A 137 17.44 -2.51 -8.72
N GLN A 138 18.02 -3.34 -9.58
CA GLN A 138 17.59 -4.71 -9.81
C GLN A 138 17.69 -5.52 -8.50
N ASP A 139 18.84 -5.44 -7.82
CA ASP A 139 19.09 -6.17 -6.57
C ASP A 139 18.11 -5.74 -5.46
N ASN A 140 17.82 -4.44 -5.32
CA ASN A 140 16.91 -3.95 -4.28
C ASN A 140 15.45 -4.33 -4.52
N LEU A 141 14.97 -4.28 -5.77
CA LEU A 141 13.57 -4.62 -6.08
C LEU A 141 13.34 -6.14 -6.09
N MET A 142 14.34 -6.92 -6.53
CA MET A 142 14.33 -8.38 -6.45
C MET A 142 14.47 -8.86 -5.00
N ALA A 143 15.34 -8.26 -4.18
CA ALA A 143 15.42 -8.60 -2.75
C ALA A 143 14.11 -8.35 -2.00
N ALA A 144 13.38 -7.28 -2.36
CA ALA A 144 12.06 -7.00 -1.79
C ALA A 144 10.99 -8.03 -2.19
N SER A 145 11.08 -8.63 -3.39
CA SER A 145 10.15 -9.68 -3.83
C SER A 145 10.46 -11.05 -3.23
N TYR A 146 11.74 -11.38 -2.99
CA TYR A 146 12.13 -12.64 -2.33
C TYR A 146 11.76 -12.69 -0.84
N ASN A 147 11.76 -11.55 -0.14
CA ASN A 147 11.40 -11.49 1.28
C ASN A 147 9.89 -11.59 1.56
N ALA A 148 9.04 -11.61 0.52
CA ALA A 148 7.58 -11.76 0.65
C ALA A 148 7.11 -13.22 0.64
N THR A 149 8.00 -14.18 0.37
CA THR A 149 7.70 -15.62 0.26
C THR A 149 8.36 -16.50 1.33
N GLY A 150 9.01 -15.91 2.34
CA GLY A 150 9.51 -16.60 3.53
C GLY A 150 8.64 -16.34 4.76
#